data_AF-A0A812Q337-F1
#
_entry.id   AF-A0A812Q337-F1
#
_cell.length_a   1.000
_cell.length_b   1.000
_cell.length_c   1.000
_cell.angle_alpha   90.00
_cell.angle_beta   90.00
_cell.angle_gamma   90.00
#
_symmetry.space_group_name_H-M   'P 1'
#
loop_
_entity.id
_entity.type
_entity.pdbx_description
1 polymer ?
#
loop_
_entity_poly.entity_id
_entity_poly.type
_entity_poly.pdbx_seq_one_letter_code
_entity_poly.pdbx_strand_id
1 'polypeptide(L)'
;MKLLQDPFVKCAAALWETYASNRDRSKALLSERDALFAKLLELQREHSDSEIMYPDCNGSWRLSAGFVEGYKAADAVLCKPQTTLAGLLDKAVEAKLSKDQERMEEFSCPDRLYDLLSSPGSTSKEVPVCLLYSTDTVGGNSGSPVMNARGELVGINFDRQRQGLMNEFKWSKDYSRSMGVDVRYMLWLMGDYDGAVNVVQEMLEG
;
A
#
# COMPACT_ATOMS: atom_id res chain seq x y z
N MET A 1 47.11 -0.69 1.57
CA MET A 1 47.75 -0.05 0.39
C MET A 1 47.03 -0.33 -0.93
N LYS A 2 46.50 -1.54 -1.20
CA LYS A 2 45.74 -1.84 -2.45
C LYS A 2 44.43 -1.04 -2.64
N LEU A 3 43.65 -0.82 -1.57
CA LEU A 3 42.39 -0.05 -1.63
C LEU A 3 42.57 1.43 -2.02
N LEU A 4 43.66 2.08 -1.63
CA LEU A 4 43.93 3.47 -2.01
C LEU A 4 44.26 3.65 -3.49
N GLN A 5 44.60 2.55 -4.18
CA GLN A 5 44.87 2.55 -5.62
C GLN A 5 43.64 2.21 -6.44
N ASP A 6 42.54 1.80 -5.81
CA ASP A 6 41.30 1.45 -6.47
C ASP A 6 40.70 2.68 -7.18
N PRO A 7 40.34 2.56 -8.48
CA PRO A 7 39.77 3.67 -9.24
C PRO A 7 38.48 4.24 -8.65
N PHE A 8 37.62 3.42 -8.05
CA PHE A 8 36.39 3.89 -7.41
C PHE A 8 36.67 4.65 -6.12
N VAL A 9 37.64 4.21 -5.33
CA VAL A 9 38.06 4.92 -4.11
C VAL A 9 38.65 6.29 -4.45
N LYS A 10 39.48 6.38 -5.51
CA LYS A 10 40.02 7.67 -5.99
C LYS A 10 38.93 8.60 -6.51
N CYS A 11 37.96 8.06 -7.25
CA CYS A 11 36.81 8.84 -7.72
C CYS A 11 35.96 9.36 -6.55
N ALA A 12 35.64 8.51 -5.57
CA ALA A 12 34.90 8.91 -4.38
C ALA A 12 35.64 9.98 -3.57
N ALA A 13 36.96 9.84 -3.39
CA ALA A 13 37.79 10.83 -2.71
C ALA A 13 37.82 12.18 -3.47
N ALA A 14 37.91 12.15 -4.80
CA ALA A 14 37.87 13.36 -5.63
C ALA A 14 36.50 14.07 -5.58
N LEU A 15 35.41 13.32 -5.44
CA LEU A 15 34.06 13.87 -5.31
C LEU A 15 33.70 14.31 -3.87
N TRP A 16 34.47 13.88 -2.88
CA TRP A 16 34.12 14.04 -1.47
C TRP A 16 33.96 15.49 -1.04
N GLU A 17 34.89 16.38 -1.43
CA GLU A 17 34.84 17.80 -1.03
C GLU A 17 33.58 18.49 -1.58
N THR A 18 33.26 18.26 -2.87
CA THR A 18 32.05 18.78 -3.51
C THR A 18 30.78 18.21 -2.87
N TYR A 19 30.76 16.90 -2.59
CA TYR A 19 29.64 16.27 -1.89
C TYR A 19 29.45 16.82 -0.48
N ALA A 20 30.53 16.93 0.30
CA ALA A 20 30.49 17.43 1.68
C ALA A 20 30.02 18.89 1.73
N SER A 21 30.54 19.75 0.86
CA SER A 21 30.11 21.14 0.74
C SER A 21 28.62 21.25 0.40
N ASN A 22 28.14 20.49 -0.59
CA ASN A 22 26.73 20.46 -0.95
C ASN A 22 25.85 19.92 0.18
N ARG A 23 26.27 18.84 0.85
CA ARG A 23 25.57 18.26 2.00
C ARG A 23 25.42 19.28 3.13
N ASP A 24 26.50 19.98 3.48
CA ASP A 24 26.51 20.91 4.61
C ASP A 24 25.70 22.18 4.29
N ARG A 25 25.78 22.68 3.05
CA ARG A 25 24.88 23.75 2.56
C ARG A 25 23.42 23.34 2.63
N SER A 26 23.07 22.15 2.13
CA SER A 26 21.70 21.63 2.19
C SER A 26 21.21 21.46 3.62
N LYS A 27 22.06 20.96 4.53
CA LYS A 27 21.72 20.85 5.96
C LYS A 27 21.43 22.20 6.61
N ALA A 28 22.23 23.22 6.31
CA ALA A 28 21.99 24.58 6.82
C ALA A 28 20.64 25.13 6.34
N LEU A 29 20.34 25.01 5.05
CA LEU A 29 19.05 25.44 4.48
C LEU A 29 17.86 24.66 5.06
N LEU A 30 18.00 23.35 5.26
CA LEU A 30 16.97 22.53 5.89
C LEU A 30 16.71 22.95 7.34
N SER A 31 17.76 23.26 8.11
CA SER A 31 17.60 23.75 9.49
C SER A 31 16.86 25.09 9.55
N GLU A 32 17.15 26.03 8.64
CA GLU A 32 16.43 27.30 8.56
C GLU A 32 14.96 27.08 8.17
N ARG A 33 14.73 26.22 7.18
CA ARG A 33 13.38 25.83 6.74
C ARG A 33 12.57 25.21 7.87
N ASP A 34 13.15 24.31 8.65
CA ASP A 34 12.42 23.61 9.72
C ASP A 34 11.95 24.57 10.82
N ALA A 35 12.75 25.59 11.14
CA ALA A 35 12.35 26.65 12.06
C ALA A 35 11.21 27.52 11.49
N LEU A 36 11.20 27.78 10.18
CA LEU A 36 10.11 28.49 9.52
C LEU A 36 8.84 27.65 9.41
N PHE A 37 8.97 26.34 9.16
CA PHE A 37 7.82 25.43 9.12
C PHE A 37 7.16 25.26 10.48
N ALA A 38 7.93 25.23 11.58
CA ALA A 38 7.35 25.23 12.92
C ALA A 38 6.46 26.47 13.14
N LYS A 39 6.94 27.67 12.77
CA LYS A 39 6.15 28.92 12.85
C LYS A 39 4.93 28.89 11.93
N LEU A 40 5.06 28.37 10.72
CA LEU A 40 3.95 28.23 9.79
C LEU A 40 2.87 27.31 10.36
N LEU A 41 3.25 26.19 10.97
CA LEU A 41 2.33 25.25 11.60
C LEU A 41 1.59 25.90 12.78
N GLU A 42 2.28 26.69 13.60
CA GLU A 42 1.64 27.47 14.69
C GLU A 42 0.59 28.44 14.13
N LEU A 43 0.95 29.23 13.10
CA LEU A 43 0.03 30.16 12.45
C LEU A 43 -1.18 29.43 11.82
N GLN A 44 -0.94 28.30 11.15
CA GLN A 44 -2.00 27.48 10.58
C GLN A 44 -2.97 26.99 11.66
N ARG A 45 -2.46 26.54 12.81
CA ARG A 45 -3.28 26.09 13.94
C ARG A 45 -4.10 27.22 14.55
N GLU A 46 -3.54 28.42 14.67
CA GLU A 46 -4.25 29.60 15.20
C GLU A 46 -5.39 30.06 14.29
N HIS A 47 -5.28 29.86 12.99
CA HIS A 47 -6.26 30.35 11.99
C HIS A 47 -7.11 29.23 11.37
N SER A 48 -6.99 28.01 11.88
CA SER A 48 -7.78 26.85 11.46
C SER A 48 -8.97 26.68 12.39
N ASP A 49 -9.95 27.58 12.26
CA ASP A 49 -11.11 27.68 13.16
C ASP A 49 -12.03 26.44 13.17
N SER A 50 -11.77 25.42 12.33
CA SER A 50 -12.61 24.21 12.26
C SER A 50 -11.95 22.92 11.77
N GLU A 51 -10.71 22.92 11.25
CA GLU A 51 -10.06 21.68 10.80
C GLU A 51 -9.24 21.03 11.93
N ILE A 52 -9.49 19.74 12.18
CA ILE A 52 -8.67 18.93 13.09
C ILE A 52 -7.34 18.67 12.38
N MET A 53 -6.29 19.38 12.80
CA MET A 53 -4.92 19.08 12.36
C MET A 53 -4.35 17.90 13.15
N TYR A 54 -3.80 16.93 12.45
CA TYR A 54 -3.00 15.83 13.01
C TYR A 54 -1.54 15.98 12.58
N PRO A 55 -0.58 15.58 13.44
CA PRO A 55 0.84 15.71 13.11
C PRO A 55 1.23 14.81 11.94
N ASP A 56 2.25 15.21 11.17
CA ASP A 56 2.82 14.38 10.11
C ASP A 56 3.31 13.03 10.63
N CYS A 57 3.33 12.02 9.74
CA CYS A 57 3.89 10.71 10.03
C CYS A 57 5.40 10.81 10.28
N ASN A 58 5.89 10.22 11.37
CA ASN A 58 7.28 10.29 11.80
C ASN A 58 7.82 8.94 12.32
N GLY A 59 7.22 7.82 11.87
CA GLY A 59 7.55 6.47 12.36
C GLY A 59 6.93 6.10 13.70
N SER A 60 6.10 6.96 14.31
CA SER A 60 5.30 6.62 15.49
C SER A 60 4.00 5.90 15.12
N TRP A 61 3.43 5.15 16.08
CA TRP A 61 2.08 4.59 15.98
C TRP A 61 1.01 5.67 15.78
N ARG A 62 0.05 5.40 14.88
CA ARG A 62 -1.11 6.24 14.59
C ARG A 62 -2.35 5.38 14.34
N LEU A 63 -3.52 5.98 14.44
CA LEU A 63 -4.79 5.37 14.09
C LEU A 63 -5.50 6.24 13.07
N SER A 64 -6.00 5.61 12.00
CA SER A 64 -6.90 6.23 11.03
C SER A 64 -8.17 5.40 10.97
N ALA A 65 -9.32 6.08 10.94
CA ALA A 65 -10.63 5.45 10.77
C ALA A 65 -11.26 5.92 9.45
N GLY A 66 -12.06 5.04 8.85
CA GLY A 66 -12.73 5.28 7.58
C GLY A 66 -13.75 4.19 7.27
N PHE A 67 -14.23 4.16 6.03
CA PHE A 67 -15.24 3.21 5.58
C PHE A 67 -14.69 2.34 4.45
N VAL A 68 -15.23 1.13 4.29
CA VAL A 68 -15.01 0.31 3.10
C VAL A 68 -15.79 0.92 1.95
N GLU A 69 -15.10 1.58 1.03
CA GLU A 69 -15.75 2.31 -0.05
C GLU A 69 -14.89 2.41 -1.32
N GLY A 70 -15.59 2.40 -2.46
CA GLY A 70 -14.99 2.57 -3.77
C GLY A 70 -14.66 4.03 -4.07
N TYR A 71 -14.25 4.31 -5.30
CA TYR A 71 -14.02 5.68 -5.79
C TYR A 71 -14.28 5.78 -7.30
N LYS A 72 -14.54 6.99 -7.78
CA LYS A 72 -14.69 7.27 -9.22
C LYS A 72 -13.31 7.56 -9.80
N ALA A 73 -12.81 6.68 -10.67
CA ALA A 73 -11.47 6.81 -11.25
C ALA A 73 -11.43 7.77 -12.45
N ALA A 74 -12.51 7.81 -13.23
CA ALA A 74 -12.69 8.69 -14.39
C ALA A 74 -14.19 8.84 -14.67
N ASP A 75 -14.56 9.62 -15.69
CA ASP A 75 -15.96 9.68 -16.10
C ASP A 75 -16.49 8.29 -16.50
N ALA A 76 -17.67 7.95 -16.00
CA ALA A 76 -18.28 6.61 -16.08
C ALA A 76 -17.44 5.41 -15.55
N VAL A 77 -16.27 5.62 -14.92
CA VAL A 77 -15.43 4.55 -14.37
C VAL A 77 -15.48 4.54 -12.84
N LEU A 78 -16.15 3.52 -12.29
CA LEU A 78 -16.27 3.30 -10.85
C LEU A 78 -15.44 2.10 -10.41
N CYS A 79 -14.50 2.32 -9.49
CA CYS A 79 -13.80 1.24 -8.81
C CYS A 79 -14.60 0.83 -7.58
N LYS A 80 -15.11 -0.40 -7.57
CA LYS A 80 -15.85 -0.97 -6.43
C LYS A 80 -14.89 -1.27 -5.27
N PRO A 81 -15.39 -1.30 -4.02
CA PRO A 81 -14.55 -1.49 -2.85
C PRO A 81 -13.96 -2.89 -2.68
N GLN A 82 -14.43 -3.90 -3.40
CA GLN A 82 -14.01 -5.29 -3.18
C GLN A 82 -13.70 -5.96 -4.51
N THR A 83 -12.57 -6.67 -4.56
CA THR A 83 -12.21 -7.58 -5.66
C THR A 83 -12.47 -9.02 -5.26
N THR A 84 -12.52 -9.94 -6.24
CA THR A 84 -12.70 -11.37 -6.00
C THR A 84 -11.72 -12.19 -6.84
N LEU A 85 -11.64 -13.50 -6.58
CA LEU A 85 -10.81 -14.43 -7.36
C LEU A 85 -11.22 -14.51 -8.84
N ALA A 86 -12.47 -14.16 -9.17
CA ALA A 86 -12.88 -14.00 -10.57
C ALA A 86 -11.98 -13.00 -11.32
N GLY A 87 -11.67 -11.86 -10.71
CA GLY A 87 -10.82 -10.83 -11.32
C GLY A 87 -9.36 -11.27 -11.47
N LEU A 88 -8.89 -12.21 -10.65
CA LEU A 88 -7.57 -12.84 -10.83
C LEU A 88 -7.58 -13.72 -12.08
N LEU A 89 -8.62 -14.55 -12.25
CA LEU A 89 -8.78 -15.37 -13.45
C LEU A 89 -8.89 -14.51 -14.71
N ASP A 90 -9.68 -13.43 -14.67
CA ASP A 90 -9.83 -12.50 -15.81
C ASP A 90 -8.47 -11.94 -16.27
N LYS A 91 -7.61 -11.53 -15.33
CA LYS A 91 -6.26 -11.04 -15.63
C LYS A 91 -5.36 -12.10 -16.23
N ALA A 92 -5.38 -13.33 -15.68
CA ALA A 92 -4.60 -14.43 -16.21
C ALA A 92 -5.03 -14.81 -17.64
N VAL A 93 -6.35 -14.78 -17.92
CA VAL A 93 -6.90 -15.00 -19.25
C VAL A 93 -6.51 -13.86 -20.20
N GLU A 94 -6.68 -12.60 -19.79
CA GLU A 94 -6.29 -11.43 -20.59
C GLU A 94 -4.80 -11.45 -20.96
N ALA A 95 -3.94 -11.79 -20.02
CA ALA A 95 -2.49 -11.89 -20.26
C ALA A 95 -2.14 -13.02 -21.24
N LYS A 96 -2.79 -14.19 -21.14
CA LYS A 96 -2.63 -15.26 -22.14
C LYS A 96 -3.11 -14.83 -23.53
N LEU A 97 -4.16 -14.01 -23.60
CA LEU A 97 -4.71 -13.50 -24.87
C LEU A 97 -3.85 -12.39 -25.49
N SER A 98 -3.16 -11.58 -24.69
CA SER A 98 -2.32 -10.48 -25.19
C SER A 98 -1.09 -10.96 -25.97
N LYS A 99 -0.60 -12.19 -25.70
CA LYS A 99 0.66 -12.75 -26.24
C LYS A 99 1.90 -11.92 -25.93
N ASP A 100 1.81 -11.05 -24.92
CA ASP A 100 2.93 -10.28 -24.40
C ASP A 100 3.60 -11.08 -23.29
N GLN A 101 4.86 -11.45 -23.51
CA GLN A 101 5.60 -12.32 -22.60
C GLN A 101 5.76 -11.72 -21.20
N GLU A 102 6.01 -10.40 -21.11
CA GLU A 102 6.17 -9.73 -19.81
C GLU A 102 4.86 -9.77 -19.02
N ARG A 103 3.73 -9.51 -19.68
CA ARG A 103 2.41 -9.61 -19.05
C ARG A 103 2.04 -11.04 -18.69
N MET A 104 2.40 -12.02 -19.52
CA MET A 104 2.15 -13.43 -19.22
C MET A 104 2.93 -13.89 -17.98
N GLU A 105 4.15 -13.38 -17.78
CA GLU A 105 4.95 -13.64 -16.59
C GLU A 105 4.38 -12.93 -15.35
N GLU A 106 4.03 -11.65 -15.46
CA GLU A 106 3.45 -10.84 -14.36
C GLU A 106 2.11 -11.43 -13.85
N PHE A 107 1.23 -11.83 -14.77
CA PHE A 107 -0.10 -12.37 -14.45
C PHE A 107 -0.18 -13.89 -14.54
N SER A 108 0.95 -14.56 -14.35
CA SER A 108 1.01 -16.03 -14.30
C SER A 108 0.14 -16.55 -13.15
N CYS A 109 -0.66 -17.58 -13.43
CA CYS A 109 -1.54 -18.23 -12.46
C CYS A 109 -1.17 -19.72 -12.37
N PRO A 110 -0.98 -20.29 -11.16
CA PRO A 110 -0.74 -21.72 -10.99
C PRO A 110 -1.87 -22.57 -11.62
N ASP A 111 -1.52 -23.67 -12.27
CA ASP A 111 -2.47 -24.52 -12.99
C ASP A 111 -3.61 -25.02 -12.09
N ARG A 112 -3.30 -25.45 -10.87
CA ARG A 112 -4.31 -25.89 -9.89
C ARG A 112 -5.33 -24.79 -9.58
N LEU A 113 -4.88 -23.56 -9.41
CA LEU A 113 -5.77 -22.43 -9.16
C LEU A 113 -6.58 -22.09 -10.41
N TYR A 114 -5.94 -22.10 -11.58
CA TYR A 114 -6.60 -21.83 -12.85
C TYR A 114 -7.72 -22.83 -13.14
N ASP A 115 -7.49 -24.13 -12.93
CA ASP A 115 -8.47 -25.20 -13.14
C ASP A 115 -9.61 -25.13 -12.13
N LEU A 116 -9.29 -24.90 -10.84
CA LEU A 116 -10.28 -24.71 -9.79
C LEU A 116 -11.21 -23.54 -10.10
N LEU A 117 -10.66 -22.41 -10.54
CA LEU A 117 -11.44 -21.24 -10.90
C LEU A 117 -12.15 -21.45 -12.24
N SER A 118 -11.59 -22.15 -13.22
CA SER A 118 -12.23 -22.33 -14.53
C SER A 118 -13.37 -23.35 -14.52
N SER A 119 -13.44 -24.20 -13.49
CA SER A 119 -14.45 -25.24 -13.35
C SER A 119 -15.89 -24.68 -13.33
N PRO A 120 -16.84 -25.27 -14.09
CA PRO A 120 -18.24 -24.86 -14.05
C PRO A 120 -18.83 -24.95 -12.64
N GLY A 121 -19.49 -23.90 -12.18
CA GLY A 121 -20.11 -23.85 -10.84
C GLY A 121 -19.12 -23.63 -9.69
N SER A 122 -17.85 -23.32 -9.96
CA SER A 122 -16.88 -23.01 -8.91
C SER A 122 -17.29 -21.77 -8.11
N THR A 123 -17.60 -21.98 -6.83
CA THR A 123 -17.94 -20.92 -5.86
C THR A 123 -16.71 -20.14 -5.42
N SER A 124 -15.50 -20.68 -5.61
CA SER A 124 -14.23 -20.02 -5.27
C SER A 124 -14.06 -18.68 -5.99
N LYS A 125 -14.70 -18.46 -7.14
CA LYS A 125 -14.68 -17.17 -7.86
C LYS A 125 -15.25 -16.00 -7.04
N GLU A 126 -16.14 -16.28 -6.11
CA GLU A 126 -16.79 -15.28 -5.26
C GLU A 126 -15.96 -14.90 -4.03
N VAL A 127 -14.90 -15.67 -3.75
CA VAL A 127 -13.99 -15.37 -2.64
C VAL A 127 -13.41 -13.97 -2.84
N PRO A 128 -13.62 -13.06 -1.87
CA PRO A 128 -13.09 -11.71 -1.93
C PRO A 128 -11.58 -11.75 -1.74
N VAL A 129 -10.85 -10.87 -2.42
CA VAL A 129 -9.38 -10.88 -2.44
C VAL A 129 -8.80 -9.64 -1.77
N CYS A 130 -9.15 -8.45 -2.26
CA CYS A 130 -8.73 -7.19 -1.68
C CYS A 130 -9.92 -6.27 -1.43
N LEU A 131 -9.74 -5.34 -0.49
CA LEU A 131 -10.67 -4.26 -0.19
C LEU A 131 -10.03 -2.87 -0.32
N LEU A 132 -10.84 -1.90 -0.72
CA LEU A 132 -10.57 -0.47 -0.68
C LEU A 132 -11.30 0.16 0.49
N TYR A 133 -10.62 1.07 1.17
CA TYR A 133 -11.18 1.79 2.32
C TYR A 133 -10.56 3.18 2.47
N SER A 134 -11.30 4.11 3.05
CA SER A 134 -10.99 5.54 3.08
C SER A 134 -10.16 6.00 4.28
N THR A 135 -9.26 5.14 4.76
CA THR A 135 -8.26 5.57 5.75
C THR A 135 -7.14 6.37 5.11
N ASP A 136 -6.39 7.11 5.93
CA ASP A 136 -5.20 7.81 5.52
C ASP A 136 -3.95 6.95 5.83
N THR A 137 -3.39 6.36 4.78
CA THR A 137 -2.19 5.53 4.86
C THR A 137 -1.09 6.06 3.95
N VAL A 138 0.13 6.08 4.46
CA VAL A 138 1.35 6.43 3.73
C VAL A 138 2.40 5.32 3.87
N GLY A 139 3.60 5.52 3.32
CA GLY A 139 4.72 4.60 3.51
C GLY A 139 4.99 4.34 5.00
N GLY A 140 5.14 3.07 5.37
CA GLY A 140 5.26 2.62 6.76
C GLY A 140 4.03 1.87 7.30
N ASN A 141 2.86 2.00 6.64
CA ASN A 141 1.63 1.32 7.07
C ASN A 141 1.46 -0.09 6.47
N SER A 142 2.40 -0.59 5.66
CA SER A 142 2.35 -1.96 5.14
C SER A 142 2.37 -2.97 6.29
N GLY A 143 1.46 -3.95 6.26
CA GLY A 143 1.25 -4.92 7.33
C GLY A 143 0.33 -4.45 8.45
N SER A 144 -0.20 -3.22 8.41
CA SER A 144 -1.09 -2.74 9.46
C SER A 144 -2.42 -3.52 9.48
N PRO A 145 -2.92 -3.92 10.67
CA PRO A 145 -4.20 -4.59 10.79
C PRO A 145 -5.35 -3.63 10.45
N VAL A 146 -6.25 -4.07 9.57
CA VAL A 146 -7.52 -3.39 9.31
C VAL A 146 -8.58 -4.03 10.20
N MET A 147 -9.19 -3.24 11.07
CA MET A 147 -10.18 -3.72 12.04
C MET A 147 -11.57 -3.18 11.75
N ASN A 148 -12.60 -3.98 12.06
CA ASN A 148 -13.98 -3.50 12.03
C ASN A 148 -14.34 -2.72 13.31
N ALA A 149 -15.59 -2.25 13.40
CA ALA A 149 -16.09 -1.49 14.54
C ALA A 149 -16.07 -2.24 15.90
N ARG A 150 -15.88 -3.57 15.90
CA ARG A 150 -15.73 -4.39 17.10
C ARG A 150 -14.27 -4.70 17.45
N GLY A 151 -13.31 -4.20 16.67
CA GLY A 151 -11.89 -4.50 16.86
C GLY A 151 -11.46 -5.86 16.27
N GLU A 152 -12.29 -6.51 15.46
CA GLU A 152 -11.95 -7.78 14.81
C GLU A 152 -11.17 -7.51 13.52
N LEU A 153 -10.14 -8.33 13.24
CA LEU A 153 -9.33 -8.24 12.03
C LEU A 153 -10.17 -8.58 10.79
N VAL A 154 -10.23 -7.67 9.83
CA VAL A 154 -10.94 -7.86 8.55
C VAL A 154 -10.02 -7.79 7.33
N GLY A 155 -8.78 -7.35 7.50
CA GLY A 155 -7.78 -7.37 6.45
C GLY A 155 -6.42 -6.87 6.90
N ILE A 156 -5.46 -6.90 5.98
CA ILE A 156 -4.09 -6.40 6.21
C ILE A 156 -3.77 -5.37 5.14
N ASN A 157 -3.42 -4.16 5.55
CA ASN A 157 -3.01 -3.10 4.64
C ASN A 157 -1.71 -3.49 3.92
N PHE A 158 -1.66 -3.32 2.60
CA PHE A 158 -0.41 -3.56 1.85
C PHE A 158 0.00 -2.38 0.99
N ASP A 159 -0.96 -1.59 0.50
CA ASP A 159 -0.69 -0.50 -0.44
C ASP A 159 -1.80 0.57 -0.39
N ARG A 160 -1.70 1.56 -1.27
CA ARG A 160 -2.66 2.66 -1.48
C ARG A 160 -2.88 2.89 -2.96
N GLN A 161 -4.05 3.39 -3.33
CA GLN A 161 -4.36 3.64 -4.73
C GLN A 161 -3.39 4.66 -5.34
N ARG A 162 -3.08 4.52 -6.64
CA ARG A 162 -2.11 5.33 -7.40
C ARG A 162 -2.31 6.85 -7.24
N GLN A 163 -3.54 7.37 -7.33
CA GLN A 163 -3.79 8.80 -7.10
C GLN A 163 -3.52 9.23 -5.63
N GLY A 164 -3.51 8.27 -4.69
CA GLY A 164 -3.17 8.45 -3.30
C GLY A 164 -1.68 8.66 -3.00
N LEU A 165 -0.79 8.70 -4.01
CA LEU A 165 0.57 9.25 -3.83
C LEU A 165 0.53 10.70 -3.34
N MET A 166 -0.54 11.43 -3.67
CA MET A 166 -0.80 12.78 -3.18
C MET A 166 -1.12 12.83 -1.69
N ASN A 167 -1.44 11.70 -1.04
CA ASN A 167 -1.82 11.68 0.39
C ASN A 167 -0.71 12.17 1.31
N GLU A 168 0.56 12.09 0.89
CA GLU A 168 1.69 12.67 1.65
C GLU A 168 1.64 14.19 1.73
N PHE A 169 0.89 14.84 0.84
CA PHE A 169 0.70 16.29 0.82
C PHE A 169 -0.72 16.67 1.25
N LYS A 170 -1.73 15.94 0.76
CA LYS A 170 -3.14 16.18 1.09
C LYS A 170 -3.99 14.94 0.79
N TRP A 171 -4.69 14.46 1.81
CA TRP A 171 -5.70 13.43 1.64
C TRP A 171 -6.98 13.97 0.99
N SER A 172 -7.62 13.18 0.14
CA SER A 172 -8.85 13.54 -0.57
C SER A 172 -9.92 12.47 -0.47
N LYS A 173 -11.09 12.85 0.03
CA LYS A 173 -12.27 11.95 0.11
C LYS A 173 -12.69 11.37 -1.23
N ASP A 174 -12.44 12.11 -2.33
CA ASP A 174 -12.95 11.76 -3.65
C ASP A 174 -12.18 10.59 -4.30
N TYR A 175 -10.90 10.41 -3.95
CA TYR A 175 -10.04 9.43 -4.63
C TYR A 175 -9.04 8.69 -3.73
N SER A 176 -8.73 9.17 -2.52
CA SER A 176 -7.75 8.53 -1.64
C SER A 176 -8.31 7.25 -1.06
N ARG A 177 -7.70 6.10 -1.38
CA ARG A 177 -8.06 4.79 -0.83
C ARG A 177 -6.82 4.02 -0.41
N SER A 178 -6.88 3.42 0.78
CA SER A 178 -5.98 2.37 1.21
C SER A 178 -6.41 1.04 0.59
N MET A 179 -5.45 0.13 0.41
CA MET A 179 -5.67 -1.20 -0.17
C MET A 179 -5.23 -2.27 0.84
N GLY A 180 -6.14 -3.18 1.13
CA GLY A 180 -5.91 -4.27 2.08
C GLY A 180 -6.26 -5.62 1.47
N VAL A 181 -5.55 -6.66 1.89
CA VAL A 181 -5.93 -8.04 1.59
C VAL A 181 -7.07 -8.43 2.52
N ASP A 182 -8.13 -9.01 1.98
CA ASP A 182 -9.31 -9.43 2.73
C ASP A 182 -8.98 -10.66 3.59
N VAL A 183 -9.41 -10.66 4.87
CA VAL A 183 -9.15 -11.79 5.77
C VAL A 183 -9.75 -13.10 5.25
N ARG A 184 -10.88 -13.04 4.55
CA ARG A 184 -11.53 -14.23 3.98
C ARG A 184 -10.66 -14.85 2.88
N TYR A 185 -9.94 -14.03 2.11
CA TYR A 185 -8.97 -14.55 1.13
C TYR A 185 -7.85 -15.31 1.82
N MET A 186 -7.29 -14.73 2.88
CA MET A 186 -6.16 -15.32 3.60
C MET A 186 -6.57 -16.66 4.23
N LEU A 187 -7.74 -16.71 4.87
CA LEU A 187 -8.27 -17.95 5.45
C LEU A 187 -8.60 -19.00 4.39
N TRP A 188 -9.21 -18.61 3.27
CA TRP A 188 -9.47 -19.50 2.14
C TRP A 188 -8.17 -20.05 1.54
N LEU A 189 -7.17 -19.19 1.34
CA LEU A 189 -5.89 -19.59 0.76
C LEU A 189 -5.17 -20.60 1.67
N MET A 190 -5.07 -20.30 2.97
CA MET A 190 -4.41 -21.18 3.93
C MET A 190 -5.18 -22.49 4.14
N GLY A 191 -6.49 -22.40 4.42
CA GLY A 191 -7.32 -23.55 4.80
C GLY A 191 -7.79 -24.36 3.62
N ASP A 192 -8.57 -23.76 2.73
CA ASP A 192 -9.27 -24.46 1.65
C ASP A 192 -8.34 -24.79 0.48
N TYR A 193 -7.44 -23.87 0.12
CA TYR A 193 -6.52 -24.07 -0.99
C TYR A 193 -5.28 -24.86 -0.55
N ASP A 194 -4.51 -24.39 0.42
CA ASP A 194 -3.22 -25.01 0.81
C ASP A 194 -3.34 -26.13 1.86
N GLY A 195 -4.51 -26.29 2.51
CA GLY A 195 -4.75 -27.38 3.46
C GLY A 195 -4.14 -27.18 4.84
N ALA A 196 -3.69 -25.97 5.19
CA ALA A 196 -3.12 -25.60 6.49
C ALA A 196 -4.22 -25.35 7.55
N VAL A 197 -5.11 -26.32 7.73
CA VAL A 197 -6.30 -26.23 8.60
C VAL A 197 -5.93 -25.90 10.06
N ASN A 198 -4.80 -26.43 10.53
CA ASN A 198 -4.31 -26.21 11.90
C ASN A 198 -4.03 -24.72 12.21
N VAL A 199 -3.47 -23.98 11.24
CA VAL A 199 -3.18 -22.54 11.40
C VAL A 199 -4.48 -21.74 11.45
N VAL A 200 -5.45 -22.10 10.60
CA VAL A 200 -6.77 -21.47 10.59
C VAL A 200 -7.51 -21.70 11.92
N GLN A 201 -7.44 -22.90 12.48
CA GLN A 201 -8.03 -23.21 13.79
C GLN A 201 -7.40 -22.40 14.92
N GLU A 202 -6.07 -22.28 14.96
CA GLU A 202 -5.38 -21.46 15.96
C GLU A 202 -5.86 -20.00 15.97
N MET A 203 -6.18 -19.42 14.81
CA MET A 203 -6.66 -18.04 14.69
C MET A 203 -8.13 -17.87 15.11
N LEU A 204 -8.95 -18.90 15.01
CA LEU A 204 -10.41 -18.83 15.22
C LEU A 204 -10.87 -19.34 16.58
N GLU A 205 -10.11 -20.26 17.19
CA GLU A 205 -10.45 -20.93 18.45
C GLU A 205 -9.69 -20.35 19.67
N GLY A 206 -8.83 -19.36 19.45
CA GLY A 206 -8.04 -18.66 20.47
C GLY A 206 -8.81 -17.60 21.27
#